data_AF-A0A956MUS6-F1
#
_entry.id   AF-A0A956MUS6-F1
#
_cell.length_a   1.000
_cell.length_b   1.000
_cell.length_c   1.000
_cell.angle_alpha   90.00
_cell.angle_beta   90.00
_cell.angle_gamma   90.00
#
_symmetry.space_group_name_H-M   'P 1'
#
loop_
_entity.id
_entity.type
_entity.pdbx_description
1 polymer ?
#
loop_
_entity_poly.entity_id
_entity_poly.type
_entity_poly.pdbx_seq_one_letter_code
_entity_poly.pdbx_strand_id
1 'polypeptide(L)'
;MTREQRKTRLPLILGMLPFAATAIDAFGENQILMGSANLIVCAANAIALKYIDKMQHNTNIVLFLINAAVALIVSYAYFQEGKKGLPYAWLLVCIVFVGAAFFVQRKKKSG
;
A
#
# COMPACT_ATOMS: atom_id res chain seq x y z
N MET A 1 -1.19 2.32 23.33
CA MET A 1 -0.87 1.92 21.94
C MET A 1 0.22 0.85 21.98
N THR A 2 -0.09 -0.37 21.53
CA THR A 2 0.85 -1.50 21.59
C THR A 2 1.97 -1.33 20.55
N ARG A 3 3.14 -1.97 20.77
CA ARG A 3 4.25 -1.97 19.79
C ARG A 3 3.81 -2.53 18.43
N GLU A 4 2.81 -3.42 18.40
CA GLU A 4 2.23 -3.97 17.17
C GLU A 4 1.49 -2.89 16.37
N GLN A 5 0.62 -2.10 17.01
CA GLN A 5 -0.11 -1.02 16.35
C GLN A 5 0.83 0.01 15.72
N ARG A 6 1.94 0.36 16.39
CA ARG A 6 2.97 1.27 15.84
C ARG A 6 3.59 0.74 14.55
N LYS A 7 3.87 -0.58 14.50
CA LYS A 7 4.52 -1.23 13.35
C LYS A 7 3.59 -1.36 12.15
N THR A 8 2.29 -1.53 12.37
CA THR A 8 1.29 -1.59 11.30
C THR A 8 0.90 -0.20 10.79
N ARG A 9 0.94 0.84 11.64
CA ARG A 9 0.62 2.22 11.26
C ARG A 9 1.57 2.81 10.22
N LEU A 10 2.88 2.61 10.40
CA LEU A 10 3.88 3.24 9.54
C LEU A 10 3.72 2.83 8.06
N PRO A 11 3.60 1.54 7.70
CA PRO A 11 3.30 1.13 6.32
C PRO A 11 1.99 1.70 5.76
N LEU A 12 0.94 1.82 6.59
CA LEU A 12 -0.34 2.38 6.12
C LEU A 12 -0.20 3.86 5.76
N ILE A 13 0.48 4.65 6.61
CA ILE A 13 0.74 6.08 6.35
C ILE A 13 1.65 6.24 5.13
N LEU A 14 2.71 5.43 5.05
CA LEU A 14 3.62 5.41 3.90
C LEU A 14 2.95 4.92 2.61
N GLY A 15 1.84 4.19 2.69
CA GLY A 15 1.02 3.84 1.53
C GLY A 15 0.08 4.97 1.12
N MET A 16 -0.56 5.65 2.07
CA MET A 16 -1.54 6.68 1.77
C MET A 16 -0.98 7.84 0.95
N LEU A 17 0.19 8.37 1.33
CA LEU A 17 0.74 9.57 0.65
C LEU A 17 1.11 9.29 -0.82
N PRO A 18 1.86 8.22 -1.16
CA PRO A 18 2.18 7.91 -2.55
C PRO A 18 0.95 7.55 -3.36
N PHE A 19 0.01 6.76 -2.80
CA PHE A 19 -1.20 6.41 -3.53
C PHE A 19 -2.10 7.62 -3.78
N ALA A 20 -2.20 8.58 -2.84
CA ALA A 20 -2.90 9.83 -3.08
C ALA A 20 -2.23 10.68 -4.17
N ALA A 21 -0.90 10.83 -4.11
CA ALA A 21 -0.14 11.59 -5.10
C ALA A 21 -0.28 10.99 -6.50
N THR A 22 -0.12 9.67 -6.63
CA THR A 22 -0.28 8.97 -7.92
C THR A 22 -1.73 8.94 -8.39
N ALA A 23 -2.72 8.96 -7.51
CA ALA A 23 -4.12 9.11 -7.93
C ALA A 23 -4.36 10.47 -8.62
N ILE A 24 -3.83 11.56 -8.04
CA ILE A 24 -3.93 12.90 -8.61
C ILE A 24 -3.21 12.97 -9.96
N ASP A 25 -1.99 12.45 -10.04
CA ASP A 25 -1.20 12.36 -11.28
C ASP A 25 -1.95 11.59 -12.38
N ALA A 26 -2.47 10.40 -12.05
CA ALA A 26 -3.20 9.56 -13.00
C ALA A 26 -4.47 10.23 -13.54
N PHE A 27 -5.19 11.02 -12.73
CA PHE A 27 -6.34 11.79 -13.23
C PHE A 27 -5.90 12.93 -14.16
N GLY A 28 -4.76 13.56 -13.90
CA GLY A 28 -4.18 14.56 -14.80
C GLY A 28 -3.78 13.99 -16.17
N GLU A 29 -3.35 12.73 -16.20
CA GLU A 29 -2.98 12.00 -17.42
C GLU A 29 -4.15 11.25 -18.08
N ASN A 30 -5.39 11.51 -17.66
CA ASN A 30 -6.60 10.86 -18.18
C ASN A 30 -6.67 9.33 -17.95
N GLN A 31 -5.85 8.80 -17.03
CA GLN A 31 -5.81 7.40 -16.63
C GLN A 31 -6.81 7.12 -15.50
N ILE A 32 -8.10 7.30 -15.78
CA ILE A 32 -9.17 7.26 -14.78
C ILE A 32 -9.14 5.95 -13.96
N LEU A 33 -8.93 4.81 -14.62
CA LEU A 33 -8.91 3.51 -13.94
C LEU A 33 -7.79 3.42 -12.88
N MET A 34 -6.59 3.89 -13.21
CA MET A 34 -5.45 3.88 -12.27
C MET A 34 -5.66 4.90 -11.14
N GLY A 35 -6.18 6.09 -11.47
CA GLY A 35 -6.55 7.10 -10.48
C GLY A 35 -7.56 6.57 -9.47
N SER A 36 -8.65 5.95 -9.94
CA SER A 36 -9.68 5.34 -9.07
C SER A 36 -9.12 4.19 -8.23
N ALA A 37 -8.32 3.30 -8.80
CA ALA A 37 -7.71 2.19 -8.05
C ALA A 37 -6.82 2.69 -6.90
N ASN A 38 -5.96 3.66 -7.17
CA ASN A 38 -5.09 4.26 -6.16
C ASN A 38 -5.88 5.01 -5.07
N LEU A 39 -6.98 5.67 -5.44
CA LEU A 39 -7.85 6.37 -4.49
C LEU A 39 -8.60 5.39 -3.58
N ILE A 40 -9.09 4.27 -4.12
CA ILE A 40 -9.69 3.18 -3.33
C ILE A 40 -8.68 2.62 -2.33
N VAL A 41 -7.44 2.37 -2.75
CA VAL A 41 -6.38 1.89 -1.85
C VAL A 41 -6.04 2.92 -0.78
N CYS A 42 -5.96 4.20 -1.14
CA CYS A 42 -5.74 5.27 -0.17
C CYS A 42 -6.87 5.32 0.87
N ALA A 43 -8.12 5.24 0.45
CA ALA A 43 -9.28 5.18 1.33
C ALA A 43 -9.27 3.94 2.24
N ALA A 44 -8.93 2.77 1.69
CA ALA A 44 -8.79 1.54 2.46
C ALA A 44 -7.70 1.65 3.54
N ASN A 45 -6.56 2.25 3.21
CA ASN A 45 -5.48 2.50 4.18
C ASN A 45 -5.89 3.52 5.26
N ALA A 46 -6.64 4.57 4.90
CA ALA A 46 -7.16 5.56 5.85
C ALA A 46 -8.16 4.94 6.83
N ILE A 47 -9.08 4.11 6.32
CA ILE A 47 -10.04 3.35 7.13
C ILE A 47 -9.27 2.38 8.04
N ALA A 48 -8.33 1.62 7.50
CA ALA A 48 -7.50 0.70 8.28
C ALA A 48 -6.73 1.42 9.38
N LEU A 49 -6.21 2.62 9.12
CA LEU A 49 -5.51 3.43 10.11
C LEU A 49 -6.43 3.84 11.28
N LYS A 50 -7.69 4.18 10.98
CA LYS A 50 -8.71 4.54 11.98
C LYS A 50 -9.18 3.34 12.81
N TYR A 51 -9.24 2.15 12.21
CA TYR A 51 -9.76 0.93 12.86
C TYR A 51 -8.67 -0.09 13.22
N ILE A 52 -7.41 0.30 13.24
CA ILE A 52 -6.27 -0.61 13.39
C ILE A 52 -6.33 -1.44 14.68
N ASP A 53 -6.95 -0.89 15.73
CA ASP A 53 -7.09 -1.54 17.04
C ASP A 53 -8.15 -2.64 17.04
N LYS A 54 -9.07 -2.62 16.06
CA LYS A 54 -10.17 -3.59 15.91
C LYS A 54 -9.93 -4.56 14.74
N MET A 55 -8.93 -4.30 13.91
CA MET A 55 -8.65 -5.13 12.74
C MET A 55 -8.06 -6.48 13.13
N GLN A 56 -8.65 -7.54 12.57
CA GLN A 56 -8.11 -8.88 12.70
C GLN A 56 -6.76 -8.98 11.97
N HIS A 57 -5.91 -9.85 12.48
CA HIS A 57 -4.59 -10.11 11.93
C HIS A 57 -4.61 -10.44 10.42
N ASN A 58 -5.55 -11.30 10.00
CA ASN A 58 -5.69 -11.69 8.60
C ASN A 58 -6.07 -10.49 7.70
N THR A 59 -6.89 -9.56 8.19
CA THR A 59 -7.29 -8.37 7.43
C THR A 59 -6.09 -7.45 7.15
N ASN A 60 -5.17 -7.31 8.11
CA ASN A 60 -3.94 -6.55 7.90
C ASN A 60 -3.04 -7.18 6.82
N ILE A 61 -2.93 -8.51 6.82
CA ILE A 61 -2.15 -9.24 5.79
C ILE A 61 -2.77 -9.01 4.41
N VAL A 62 -4.09 -9.21 4.27
CA VAL A 62 -4.80 -9.02 3.01
C VAL A 62 -4.64 -7.58 2.50
N LEU A 63 -4.77 -6.58 3.39
CA LEU A 63 -4.59 -5.18 3.01
C LEU A 63 -3.17 -4.90 2.50
N PHE A 64 -2.14 -5.43 3.17
CA PHE A 64 -0.77 -5.27 2.70
C PHE A 64 -0.52 -5.96 1.35
N LEU A 65 -1.11 -7.13 1.11
CA LEU A 65 -1.02 -7.79 -0.19
C LEU A 65 -1.73 -6.99 -1.30
N ILE A 66 -2.89 -6.38 -1.01
CA ILE A 66 -3.56 -5.48 -1.95
C ILE A 66 -2.68 -4.27 -2.27
N ASN A 67 -2.10 -3.62 -1.25
CA ASN A 67 -1.19 -2.50 -1.45
C ASN A 67 0.03 -2.91 -2.30
N ALA A 68 0.61 -4.09 -2.06
CA ALA A 68 1.72 -4.61 -2.84
C ALA A 68 1.33 -4.85 -4.31
N ALA A 69 0.17 -5.45 -4.56
CA ALA A 69 -0.33 -5.69 -5.90
C ALA A 69 -0.55 -4.38 -6.67
N VAL A 70 -1.18 -3.37 -6.04
CA VAL A 70 -1.40 -2.07 -6.68
C VAL A 70 -0.08 -1.33 -6.90
N ALA A 71 0.86 -1.37 -5.95
CA ALA A 71 2.20 -0.81 -6.13
C ALA A 71 2.95 -1.45 -7.32
N LEU A 72 2.80 -2.77 -7.52
CA LEU A 72 3.38 -3.47 -8.66
C LEU A 72 2.74 -3.03 -9.99
N ILE A 73 1.41 -2.86 -10.02
CA ILE A 73 0.69 -2.36 -11.21
C ILE A 73 1.16 -0.94 -11.55
N VAL A 74 1.27 -0.05 -10.56
CA VAL A 74 1.76 1.33 -10.77
C VAL A 74 3.21 1.31 -11.26
N SER A 75 4.07 0.46 -10.69
CA SER A 75 5.45 0.28 -11.14
C SER A 75 5.50 -0.10 -12.63
N TYR A 76 4.68 -1.07 -13.04
CA TYR A 76 4.59 -1.50 -14.42
C TYR A 76 4.06 -0.40 -15.35
N ALA A 77 3.01 0.33 -14.94
CA ALA A 77 2.46 1.43 -15.74
C ALA A 77 3.49 2.54 -15.98
N TYR A 78 4.18 2.98 -14.91
CA TYR A 78 5.25 3.97 -15.03
C TYR A 78 6.45 3.48 -15.85
N PHE A 79 6.71 2.17 -15.87
CA PHE A 79 7.74 1.59 -16.73
C PHE A 79 7.35 1.70 -18.20
N GLN A 80 6.08 1.43 -18.54
CA GLN A 80 5.56 1.57 -19.90
C GLN A 80 5.51 3.04 -20.37
N GLU A 81 5.25 3.97 -19.45
CA GLU A 81 5.31 5.42 -19.71
C GLU A 81 6.76 5.94 -19.86
N GLY A 82 7.78 5.12 -19.60
CA GLY A 82 9.18 5.52 -19.68
C GLY A 82 9.62 6.48 -18.56
N LYS A 83 8.85 6.60 -17.48
CA LYS A 83 9.19 7.44 -16.33
C LYS A 83 10.44 6.87 -15.63
N LYS A 84 11.54 7.63 -15.62
CA LYS A 84 12.81 7.18 -15.01
C LYS A 84 12.72 7.24 -13.49
N GLY A 85 13.22 6.21 -12.81
CA GLY A 85 13.31 6.15 -11.34
C GLY A 85 12.01 5.76 -10.63
N LEU A 86 10.85 6.29 -11.06
CA LEU A 86 9.56 6.03 -10.43
C LEU A 86 9.15 4.54 -10.40
N PRO A 87 9.37 3.74 -11.46
CA PRO A 87 9.07 2.30 -11.43
C PRO A 87 9.80 1.58 -10.31
N TYR A 88 11.09 1.91 -10.10
CA TYR A 88 11.92 1.30 -9.05
C TYR A 88 11.49 1.72 -7.65
N ALA A 89 11.04 2.97 -7.47
CA ALA A 89 10.48 3.43 -6.21
C ALA A 89 9.21 2.64 -5.84
N TRP A 90 8.31 2.44 -6.79
CA TRP A 90 7.09 1.65 -6.59
C TRP A 90 7.37 0.16 -6.39
N LEU A 91 8.40 -0.38 -7.04
CA LEU A 91 8.87 -1.74 -6.78
C LEU A 91 9.34 -1.89 -5.33
N LEU A 92 10.06 -0.90 -4.80
CA LEU A 92 10.49 -0.88 -3.40
C LEU A 92 9.29 -0.82 -2.44
N VAL A 93 8.29 0.01 -2.75
CA VAL A 93 7.03 0.07 -1.98
C VAL A 93 6.33 -1.29 -1.96
N CYS A 94 6.28 -2.00 -3.11
CA CYS A 94 5.76 -3.35 -3.18
C CYS A 94 6.51 -4.31 -2.25
N ILE A 95 7.85 -4.30 -2.28
CA ILE A 95 8.69 -5.14 -1.40
C ILE A 95 8.41 -4.83 0.07
N VAL A 96 8.26 -3.55 0.45
CA VAL A 96 7.95 -3.15 1.83
C VAL A 96 6.61 -3.74 2.28
N PHE A 97 5.57 -3.69 1.44
CA PHE A 97 4.26 -4.24 1.78
C PHE A 97 4.25 -5.76 1.86
N VAL A 98 4.94 -6.46 0.94
CA VAL A 98 5.12 -7.92 1.02
C VAL A 98 5.88 -8.30 2.30
N GLY A 99 6.95 -7.58 2.60
CA GLY A 99 7.71 -7.76 3.84
C GLY A 99 6.84 -7.56 5.08
N ALA A 100 6.03 -6.50 5.11
CA ALA A 100 5.10 -6.23 6.20
C ALA A 100 4.07 -7.37 6.37
N ALA A 101 3.49 -7.87 5.28
CA ALA A 101 2.59 -9.02 5.31
C ALA A 101 3.26 -10.26 5.92
N PHE A 102 4.49 -10.56 5.51
CA PHE A 102 5.26 -11.71 6.01
C PHE A 102 5.65 -11.57 7.49
N PHE A 103 6.07 -10.37 7.92
CA PHE A 103 6.39 -10.09 9.33
C PHE A 103 5.17 -10.24 10.23
N VAL A 104 4.02 -9.76 9.78
CA VAL A 104 2.75 -9.93 10.49
C VAL A 104 2.44 -11.43 10.59
N GLN A 105 2.46 -12.16 9.48
CA GLN A 105 2.15 -13.60 9.45
C GLN A 105 3.06 -14.44 10.37
N ARG A 106 4.37 -14.18 10.40
CA ARG A 106 5.31 -14.93 11.26
C ARG A 106 4.99 -14.79 12.75
N LYS A 107 4.54 -13.63 13.20
CA LYS A 107 4.22 -13.42 14.62
C LYS A 107 3.01 -14.19 15.11
N LYS A 108 2.04 -14.49 14.23
CA LYS A 108 0.89 -15.35 14.59
C LYS A 108 1.33 -16.79 14.92
N LYS A 109 2.43 -17.27 14.33
CA LYS A 109 2.97 -18.61 14.63
C LYS A 109 3.82 -18.67 15.91
N SER A 110 4.20 -17.53 16.48
CA SER A 110 5.10 -17.46 17.65
C SER A 110 4.39 -17.00 18.93
N GLY A 111 3.07 -16.83 18.90
CA GLY A 111 2.25 -16.42 20.04
C GLY A 111 1.09 -17.37 20.28
#